data_AF-A0AAU7Y6A8-F1
#
_entry.id   AF-A0AAU7Y6A8-F1
#
_cell.length_a   1.000
_cell.length_b   1.000
_cell.length_c   1.000
_cell.angle_alpha   90.00
_cell.angle_beta   90.00
_cell.angle_gamma   90.00
#
_symmetry.space_group_name_H-M   'P 1'
#
loop_
_entity.id
_entity.type
_entity.pdbx_description
1 polymer ?
#
loop_
_entity_poly.entity_id
_entity_poly.type
_entity_poly.pdbx_seq_one_letter_code
_entity_poly.pdbx_strand_id
1 'polypeptide(L)'
;MTTPISLDTAMRLATEAFLPYGCKALAHEEDDSFSLTVTDLHGHKVLDIGHIRSTQYANPVRLAGVLEQARMDLAHQGRNLDPWAMPFIPDPDVLPETPPIY
;
A
#
# COMPACT_ATOMS: atom_id res chain seq x y z
N MET A 1 12.25 -1.96 16.42
CA MET A 1 11.61 -0.63 16.31
C MET A 1 11.27 -0.41 14.85
N THR A 2 9.99 -0.40 14.47
CA THR A 2 9.56 -0.14 13.09
C THR A 2 9.64 1.36 12.83
N THR A 3 10.44 1.78 11.85
CA THR A 3 10.46 3.19 11.42
C THR A 3 9.08 3.55 10.85
N PRO A 4 8.45 4.64 11.33
CA PRO A 4 7.17 5.07 10.80
C PRO A 4 7.32 5.36 9.31
N ILE A 5 6.35 4.90 8.51
CA ILE A 5 6.34 5.17 7.07
C ILE A 5 6.04 6.66 6.87
N SER A 6 6.91 7.34 6.12
CA SER A 6 6.69 8.72 5.69
C SER A 6 5.64 8.81 4.59
N LEU A 7 4.99 9.96 4.46
CA LEU A 7 3.96 10.22 3.46
C LEU A 7 4.38 9.81 2.03
N ASP A 8 5.56 10.26 1.60
CA ASP A 8 6.14 9.92 0.29
C ASP A 8 6.25 8.39 0.08
N THR A 9 6.78 7.68 1.08
CA THR A 9 6.92 6.23 1.03
C THR A 9 5.56 5.54 1.00
N ALA A 10 4.59 6.00 1.79
CA ALA A 10 3.23 5.45 1.79
C ALA A 10 2.56 5.61 0.42
N MET A 11 2.68 6.79 -0.18
CA MET A 11 2.13 7.10 -1.50
C MET A 11 2.76 6.21 -2.57
N ARG A 12 4.09 6.09 -2.55
CA ARG A 12 4.84 5.26 -3.48
C ARG A 12 4.42 3.78 -3.39
N LEU A 13 4.40 3.23 -2.17
CA LEU A 13 3.93 1.87 -1.90
C LEU A 13 2.50 1.64 -2.40
N ALA A 14 1.61 2.59 -2.12
CA ALA A 14 0.24 2.52 -2.58
C ALA A 14 0.17 2.51 -4.11
N THR A 15 0.94 3.36 -4.80
CA THR A 15 0.96 3.35 -6.28
C THR A 15 1.51 2.07 -6.87
N GLU A 16 2.55 1.49 -6.27
CA GLU A 16 3.11 0.20 -6.68
C GLU A 16 2.12 -0.96 -6.44
N ALA A 17 1.26 -0.85 -5.42
CA ALA A 17 0.28 -1.87 -5.07
C ALA A 17 -0.84 -2.12 -6.07
N PHE A 18 -1.08 -1.17 -6.96
CA PHE A 18 -2.15 -1.27 -7.96
C PHE A 18 -1.62 -1.41 -9.38
N LEU A 19 -0.33 -1.65 -9.62
CA LEU A 19 0.15 -1.92 -10.97
C LEU A 19 -0.52 -3.18 -11.56
N PRO A 20 -0.83 -3.21 -12.88
CA PRO A 20 -0.59 -2.18 -13.89
C PRO A 20 -1.67 -1.08 -13.98
N TYR A 21 -2.62 -1.04 -13.05
CA TYR A 21 -3.68 -0.01 -13.03
C TYR A 21 -3.14 1.37 -12.64
N GLY A 22 -3.83 2.42 -13.09
CA GLY A 22 -3.43 3.79 -12.81
C GLY A 22 -3.78 4.16 -11.38
N CYS A 23 -2.79 4.20 -10.49
CA CYS A 23 -2.99 4.66 -9.12
C CYS A 23 -2.46 6.09 -8.96
N LYS A 24 -3.25 6.94 -8.31
CA LYS A 24 -2.94 8.33 -8.04
C LYS A 24 -3.05 8.59 -6.55
N ALA A 25 -1.91 8.72 -5.90
CA ALA A 25 -1.84 9.20 -4.53
C ALA A 25 -1.65 10.72 -4.52
N LEU A 26 -2.37 11.43 -3.65
CA LEU A 26 -2.32 12.88 -3.48
C LEU A 26 -2.06 13.21 -2.01
N ALA A 27 -0.89 13.75 -1.71
CA ALA A 27 -0.54 14.25 -0.39
C ALA A 27 -1.37 15.49 -0.02
N HIS A 28 -1.80 15.54 1.23
CA HIS A 28 -2.38 16.69 1.92
C HIS A 28 -1.49 17.02 3.12
N GLU A 29 -0.57 17.96 2.92
CA GLU A 29 0.41 18.38 3.94
C GLU A 29 -0.22 19.15 5.10
N GLU A 30 -1.44 19.68 4.93
CA GLU A 30 -2.16 20.41 5.98
C GLU A 30 -2.54 19.53 7.17
N ASP A 31 -2.84 18.25 6.92
CA ASP A 31 -3.35 17.29 7.92
C ASP A 31 -2.49 16.01 8.02
N ASP A 32 -1.28 16.03 7.44
CA ASP A 32 -0.42 14.85 7.31
C ASP A 32 -1.22 13.63 6.82
N SER A 33 -1.98 13.84 5.74
CA SER A 33 -2.86 12.82 5.17
C SER A 33 -2.62 12.70 3.67
N PHE A 34 -3.10 11.62 3.05
CA PHE A 34 -3.18 11.55 1.60
C PHE A 34 -4.45 10.88 1.13
N SER A 35 -4.87 11.25 -0.07
CA SER A 35 -5.96 10.61 -0.79
C SER A 35 -5.38 9.62 -1.79
N LEU A 36 -6.05 8.49 -2.00
CA LEU A 36 -5.63 7.47 -2.95
C LEU A 36 -6.76 7.17 -3.92
N THR A 37 -6.52 7.37 -5.20
CA THR A 37 -7.50 7.08 -6.25
C THR A 37 -6.94 6.03 -7.18
N VAL A 38 -7.69 4.95 -7.41
CA VAL A 38 -7.32 3.90 -8.37
C VAL A 38 -8.24 3.99 -9.58
N THR A 39 -7.62 4.01 -10.75
CA THR A 39 -8.25 4.05 -12.06
C THR A 39 -7.88 2.80 -12.83
N ASP A 40 -8.87 2.22 -13.50
CA ASP A 40 -8.70 1.06 -14.36
C ASP A 40 -7.83 1.37 -15.60
N LEU A 41 -7.44 0.35 -16.37
CA LEU A 41 -6.76 0.51 -17.66
C LEU A 41 -7.60 1.32 -18.67
N HIS A 42 -8.93 1.35 -18.51
CA HIS A 42 -9.83 2.18 -19.30
C HIS A 42 -9.99 3.62 -18.77
N GLY A 43 -9.25 4.01 -17.72
CA GLY A 43 -9.34 5.34 -17.10
C GLY A 43 -10.58 5.55 -16.23
N HIS A 44 -11.34 4.49 -15.93
CA HIS A 44 -12.51 4.59 -15.06
C HIS A 44 -12.09 4.53 -13.60
N LYS A 45 -12.60 5.44 -12.77
CA LYS A 45 -12.34 5.42 -11.32
C LYS A 45 -13.03 4.19 -10.71
N VAL A 46 -12.23 3.26 -10.21
CA VAL A 46 -12.72 2.00 -9.63
C VAL A 46 -12.66 2.04 -8.11
N LEU A 47 -11.70 2.76 -7.55
CA LEU A 47 -11.58 2.91 -6.11
C LEU A 47 -11.14 4.33 -5.76
N ASP A 48 -11.65 4.84 -4.64
CA ASP A 48 -11.33 6.14 -4.10
C ASP A 48 -11.26 6.07 -2.58
N ILE A 49 -10.08 6.34 -2.02
CA ILE A 49 -9.84 6.46 -0.59
C ILE A 49 -9.57 7.94 -0.33
N GLY A 50 -10.63 8.66 0.04
CA GLY A 50 -10.57 10.10 0.17
C GLY A 50 -9.79 10.63 1.38
N HIS A 51 -9.37 9.78 2.34
CA HIS A 51 -8.63 10.26 3.51
C HIS A 51 -7.84 9.14 4.23
N ILE A 52 -6.53 9.08 4.03
CA ILE A 52 -5.60 8.23 4.79
C ILE A 52 -4.74 9.12 5.68
N ARG A 53 -4.99 9.10 6.99
CA ARG A 53 -4.25 9.90 7.98
C ARG A 53 -2.89 9.29 8.31
N SER A 54 -1.97 10.08 8.84
CA SER A 54 -0.68 9.59 9.39
C SER A 54 -0.83 8.43 10.36
N THR A 55 -1.87 8.43 11.20
CA THR A 55 -2.15 7.30 12.11
C THR A 55 -2.48 5.98 11.40
N GLN A 56 -2.86 6.01 10.12
CA GLN A 56 -3.15 4.83 9.30
C GLN A 56 -1.95 4.45 8.44
N TYR A 57 -1.28 5.41 7.79
CA TYR A 57 -0.16 5.08 6.91
C TYR A 57 1.18 4.90 7.65
N ALA A 58 1.37 5.56 8.80
CA ALA A 58 2.60 5.42 9.58
C ALA A 58 2.78 3.99 10.10
N ASN A 59 1.68 3.22 10.20
CA ASN A 59 1.73 1.80 10.51
C ASN A 59 1.68 0.98 9.21
N PRO A 60 2.75 0.23 8.88
CA PRO A 60 2.80 -0.57 7.66
C PRO A 60 1.67 -1.58 7.56
N VAL A 61 1.31 -2.23 8.68
CA VAL A 61 0.25 -3.25 8.72
C VAL A 61 -1.12 -2.64 8.40
N ARG A 62 -1.37 -1.41 8.87
CA ARG A 62 -2.61 -0.68 8.60
C ARG A 62 -2.67 -0.26 7.14
N LEU A 63 -1.57 0.24 6.58
CA LEU A 63 -1.48 0.57 5.17
C LEU A 63 -1.68 -0.66 4.28
N ALA A 64 -0.98 -1.76 4.57
CA ALA A 64 -1.13 -3.04 3.88
C ALA A 64 -2.59 -3.50 3.88
N GLY A 65 -3.24 -3.51 5.04
CA GLY A 65 -4.64 -3.91 5.15
C GLY A 65 -5.57 -3.04 4.29
N VAL A 66 -5.36 -1.72 4.25
CA VAL A 66 -6.14 -0.82 3.38
C VAL A 66 -5.92 -1.16 1.90
N LEU A 67 -4.68 -1.42 1.50
CA LEU A 67 -4.33 -1.79 0.11
C LEU A 67 -4.86 -3.18 -0.27
N GLU A 68 -4.80 -4.16 0.63
CA GLU A 68 -5.35 -5.50 0.40
C GLU A 68 -6.87 -5.48 0.28
N GLN A 69 -7.57 -4.76 1.17
CA GLN A 69 -9.02 -4.58 1.09
C GLN A 69 -9.43 -3.93 -0.24
N ALA A 70 -8.71 -2.87 -0.63
CA ALA A 70 -8.86 -2.21 -1.91
C ALA A 70 -8.69 -3.17 -3.10
N ARG A 71 -7.67 -4.02 -3.06
CA ARG A 71 -7.43 -5.04 -4.10
C ARG A 71 -8.50 -6.13 -4.12
N MET A 72 -9.00 -6.55 -2.97
CA MET A 72 -10.10 -7.51 -2.88
C MET A 72 -11.39 -6.95 -3.50
N ASP A 73 -11.70 -5.68 -3.24
CA ASP A 73 -12.85 -5.00 -3.85
C ASP A 73 -12.73 -4.98 -5.38
N LEU A 74 -11.56 -4.62 -5.89
CA LEU A 74 -11.25 -4.66 -7.33
C LEU A 74 -11.35 -6.08 -7.92
N ALA A 75 -10.85 -7.09 -7.21
CA ALA A 75 -10.97 -8.48 -7.62
C ALA A 75 -12.45 -8.92 -7.70
N HIS A 76 -13.29 -8.51 -6.75
CA HIS A 76 -14.74 -8.74 -6.80
C HIS A 76 -15.41 -8.04 -7.99
N GLN A 77 -14.88 -6.90 -8.44
CA GLN A 77 -15.33 -6.22 -9.66
C GLN A 77 -14.81 -6.87 -10.96
N GLY A 78 -14.05 -7.98 -10.86
CA GLY A 78 -13.45 -8.66 -12.01
C GLY A 78 -12.17 -8.00 -12.53
N ARG A 79 -11.51 -7.16 -11.72
CA ARG A 79 -10.22 -6.52 -12.05
C ARG A 79 -9.08 -7.35 -11.47
N ASN A 80 -8.16 -7.77 -12.33
CA ASN A 80 -7.07 -8.66 -11.93
C ASN A 80 -5.77 -7.85 -11.79
N LEU A 81 -5.39 -7.55 -10.56
CA LEU A 81 -4.16 -6.82 -10.24
C LEU A 81 -2.95 -7.77 -10.17
N ASP A 82 -1.75 -7.24 -10.46
CA ASP A 82 -0.51 -7.99 -10.28
C ASP A 82 -0.29 -8.34 -8.80
N PRO A 83 0.20 -9.54 -8.44
CA PRO A 83 0.45 -9.90 -7.05
C PRO A 83 1.42 -8.91 -6.39
N TRP A 84 0.89 -8.08 -5.51
CA TRP A 84 1.68 -7.14 -4.72
C TRP A 84 1.71 -7.58 -3.26
N ALA A 85 2.91 -7.59 -2.69
CA ALA A 85 3.14 -7.74 -1.27
C ALA A 85 3.86 -6.49 -0.77
N MET A 86 3.53 -6.04 0.43
CA MET A 86 4.17 -4.86 1.01
C MET A 86 5.68 -5.10 1.18
N PRO A 87 6.56 -4.33 0.50
CA PRO A 87 8.00 -4.56 0.56
C PRO A 87 8.64 -4.09 1.89
N PHE A 88 7.85 -3.48 2.79
CA PHE A 88 8.32 -2.90 4.05
C PHE A 88 8.16 -3.84 5.26
N ILE A 89 8.24 -5.15 5.05
CA ILE A 89 8.50 -6.10 6.13
C ILE A 89 9.96 -6.55 6.06
N PRO A 90 10.94 -5.74 6.49
CA PRO A 90 12.09 -6.27 7.17
C PRO A 90 11.72 -6.31 8.65
N ASP A 91 11.17 -7.43 9.11
CA ASP A 91 11.67 -7.90 10.39
C ASP A 91 13.10 -8.38 10.07
N PRO A 92 14.17 -7.67 10.48
CA PRO A 92 15.52 -8.25 10.43
C PRO A 92 15.66 -9.48 11.35
N ASP A 93 14.61 -9.83 12.10
CA ASP A 93 14.55 -10.96 13.04
C ASP A 93 13.90 -12.23 12.46
N VAL A 94 13.38 -12.20 11.23
CA VAL A 94 12.79 -13.39 10.56
C VAL A 94 13.64 -13.95 9.43
N LEU A 95 14.93 -13.64 9.40
CA LEU A 95 15.87 -14.59 8.79
C LEU A 95 15.83 -15.84 9.69
N PRO A 96 15.38 -17.02 9.20
CA PRO A 96 15.64 -18.23 9.95
C PRO A 96 17.16 -18.29 10.12
N GLU A 97 17.60 -18.26 11.37
CA GLU A 97 18.96 -18.59 11.77
C GLU A 97 19.34 -19.82 10.95
N THR A 98 20.23 -19.64 9.97
CA THR A 98 20.81 -20.79 9.30
C THR A 98 21.55 -21.53 10.42
N PRO A 99 21.15 -22.77 10.77
CA PRO A 99 21.86 -23.48 11.81
C PRO A 99 23.31 -23.62 11.36
N PRO A 100 24.29 -23.54 12.30
CA PRO A 100 25.69 -23.63 11.95
C PRO A 100 25.91 -24.95 11.20
N ILE A 101 26.42 -24.85 9.97
CA ILE A 101 27.00 -26.01 9.29
C ILE A 101 28.20 -26.43 10.15
N TYR A 102 28.04 -27.56 10.83
CA TYR A 102 29.04 -28.21 11.67
C TYR A 102 30.18 -28.79 10.81
#